data_AF-A0A2E7UUM5-F1
#
_entry.id   AF-A0A2E7UUM5-F1
#
_cell.length_a   1.000
_cell.length_b   1.000
_cell.length_c   1.000
_cell.angle_alpha   90.00
_cell.angle_beta   90.00
_cell.angle_gamma   90.00
#
_symmetry.space_group_name_H-M   'P 1'
#
loop_
_entity.id
_entity.type
_entity.pdbx_description
1 polymer ?
#
loop_
_entity_poly.entity_id
_entity_poly.type
_entity_poly.pdbx_seq_one_letter_code
_entity_poly.pdbx_strand_id
1 'polypeptide(L)'
;MHRAFRLFLILGAGCGSDSQVTSKVAEDGAAAPATACDEVTWFRDGDGDGHGGDESVFSCEPPSDGYTEVAGDCNDTDPTVFPSAEDICNGVDDNCNGAVDEGHARTEWYTDADGDGFGDSDSVVIACEQRSGTAADSGDCDDSDAGVFPGAVEVCNEIDDNCDGEVDEGVGPSEWYRDLDGDGRGDPFTVVTACAQPSGYVANTEDCDDSDASNWAECEVLSEGTCNDVFYSWSAYAHGQPELHIVSVYESNGGHGGRPGSITVNIDRPGNVVLVLSSYEPVEWTVNERSGTTIDEVILNGYYDQRLVAGATGATVSTHTYYGTGSFIVACSYEWPSSTGGCDTVGLVSGAESMTGLRLSSYAGCYHGREFSVY
;
A
#
# COMPACT_ATOMS: atom_id res chain seq x y z
N MET A 1 -4.83 -55.02 29.43
CA MET A 1 -5.29 -56.37 29.86
C MET A 1 -4.13 -57.10 30.53
N HIS A 2 -4.40 -57.92 31.56
CA HIS A 2 -3.42 -58.79 32.26
C HIS A 2 -2.29 -58.05 33.02
N ARG A 3 -1.77 -58.50 34.16
CA ARG A 3 -2.20 -59.57 35.11
C ARG A 3 -1.60 -59.30 36.51
N ALA A 4 -2.19 -59.86 37.57
CA ALA A 4 -1.69 -59.78 38.95
C ALA A 4 -1.31 -61.15 39.54
N PHE A 5 -0.40 -61.16 40.51
CA PHE A 5 -0.05 -62.23 41.49
C PHE A 5 0.64 -61.49 42.67
N ARG A 6 0.35 -61.61 43.99
CA ARG A 6 0.08 -62.76 44.91
C ARG A 6 1.23 -63.80 44.85
N LEU A 7 1.62 -64.61 45.84
CA LEU A 7 1.02 -65.27 47.03
C LEU A 7 2.22 -65.77 47.93
N PHE A 8 2.21 -66.18 49.21
CA PHE A 8 1.20 -66.48 50.25
C PHE A 8 1.77 -66.16 51.66
N LEU A 9 0.91 -65.66 52.55
CA LEU A 9 0.96 -65.56 54.02
C LEU A 9 1.24 -66.88 54.78
N ILE A 10 1.91 -66.88 55.94
CA ILE A 10 1.77 -67.89 57.04
C ILE A 10 1.91 -67.19 58.42
N LEU A 11 1.11 -67.59 59.42
CA LEU A 11 1.20 -67.15 60.82
C LEU A 11 1.84 -68.23 61.73
N GLY A 12 2.35 -67.83 62.90
CA GLY A 12 2.66 -68.71 64.03
C GLY A 12 2.76 -67.93 65.34
N ALA A 13 2.15 -68.43 66.42
CA ALA A 13 2.11 -67.78 67.73
C ALA A 13 2.37 -68.78 68.88
N GLY A 14 2.88 -68.31 70.03
CA GLY A 14 3.06 -69.13 71.23
C GLY A 14 3.82 -68.39 72.34
N CYS A 15 3.36 -68.53 73.59
CA CYS A 15 3.97 -67.91 74.78
C CYS A 15 4.66 -68.94 75.70
N GLY A 16 5.58 -68.44 76.51
CA GLY A 16 6.08 -69.06 77.75
C GLY A 16 7.59 -69.39 77.74
N SER A 17 8.29 -69.43 78.87
CA SER A 17 8.05 -68.84 80.21
C SER A 17 9.23 -69.23 81.13
N ASP A 18 9.70 -68.27 81.93
CA ASP A 18 10.50 -68.43 83.16
C ASP A 18 11.98 -68.92 83.14
N SER A 19 12.83 -67.98 83.57
CA SER A 19 13.85 -68.11 84.63
C SER A 19 14.97 -69.17 84.55
N GLN A 20 16.15 -68.69 84.11
CA GLN A 20 17.39 -68.84 84.88
C GLN A 20 18.06 -67.47 85.07
N VAL A 21 18.14 -67.02 86.33
CA VAL A 21 18.90 -65.81 86.72
C VAL A 21 20.26 -66.25 87.25
N THR A 22 21.34 -65.82 86.62
CA THR A 22 22.68 -65.80 87.23
C THR A 22 23.30 -64.42 87.03
N SER A 23 23.56 -63.72 88.13
CA SER A 23 24.10 -62.37 88.12
C SER A 23 25.59 -62.33 87.78
N LYS A 24 26.01 -61.27 87.11
CA LYS A 24 27.34 -60.71 87.32
C LYS A 24 27.27 -59.19 87.28
N VAL A 25 27.32 -58.59 88.45
CA VAL A 25 27.35 -57.13 88.60
C VAL A 25 28.75 -56.63 88.25
N ALA A 26 28.81 -55.57 87.44
CA ALA A 26 29.91 -54.63 87.41
C ALA A 26 29.26 -53.24 87.57
N GLU A 27 29.58 -52.55 88.66
CA GLU A 27 29.11 -51.18 88.89
C GLU A 27 30.08 -50.22 88.22
N ASP A 28 29.57 -49.29 87.41
CA ASP A 28 30.01 -47.90 87.39
C ASP A 28 29.01 -47.06 86.58
N GLY A 29 28.75 -45.82 87.03
CA GLY A 29 28.08 -44.80 86.21
C GLY A 29 26.64 -45.09 85.76
N ALA A 30 25.71 -45.27 86.69
CA ALA A 30 24.27 -45.29 86.38
C ALA A 30 23.75 -43.89 85.99
N ALA A 31 24.05 -43.47 84.75
CA ALA A 31 23.16 -42.56 84.04
C ALA A 31 21.78 -43.25 83.93
N ALA A 32 20.71 -42.46 83.99
CA ALA A 32 19.39 -42.97 83.61
C ALA A 32 19.46 -43.50 82.16
N PRO A 33 18.67 -44.51 81.77
CA PRO A 33 18.49 -44.80 80.36
C PRO A 33 18.04 -43.50 79.70
N ALA A 34 18.80 -43.01 78.71
CA ALA A 34 18.34 -41.91 77.88
C ALA A 34 16.98 -42.33 77.32
N THR A 35 15.94 -41.56 77.61
CA THR A 35 14.59 -41.84 77.14
C THR A 35 14.68 -41.99 75.64
N ALA A 36 14.29 -43.14 75.10
CA ALA A 36 14.10 -43.29 73.67
C ALA A 36 12.95 -42.35 73.30
N CYS A 37 13.31 -41.17 72.82
CA CYS A 37 12.39 -40.22 72.23
C CYS A 37 12.19 -40.64 70.77
N ASP A 38 10.96 -40.48 70.29
CA ASP A 38 10.64 -40.72 68.89
C ASP A 38 11.24 -39.55 68.10
N GLU A 39 12.42 -39.76 67.52
CA GLU A 39 13.10 -38.78 66.67
C GLU A 39 12.23 -38.45 65.44
N VAL A 40 11.98 -37.16 65.22
CA VAL A 40 11.16 -36.65 64.11
C VAL A 40 12.07 -35.93 63.10
N THR A 41 11.66 -35.93 61.83
CA THR A 41 12.30 -35.07 60.82
C THR A 41 11.74 -33.65 60.95
N TRP A 42 12.62 -32.72 61.30
CA TRP A 42 12.34 -31.29 61.31
C TRP A 42 12.83 -30.69 60.00
N PHE A 43 11.93 -30.04 59.27
CA PHE A 43 12.21 -29.32 58.04
C PHE A 43 12.49 -27.86 58.38
N ARG A 44 13.43 -27.23 57.69
CA ARG A 44 13.67 -25.79 57.80
C ARG A 44 12.41 -25.06 57.33
N ASP A 45 12.01 -24.05 58.09
CA ASP A 45 10.91 -23.13 57.80
C ASP A 45 11.54 -21.74 57.61
N GLY A 46 11.71 -21.35 56.35
CA GLY A 46 12.60 -20.27 55.93
C GLY A 46 11.98 -18.88 55.95
N ASP A 47 10.67 -18.78 55.82
CA ASP A 47 9.88 -17.55 55.74
C ASP A 47 8.78 -17.43 56.81
N GLY A 48 8.34 -18.54 57.41
CA GLY A 48 7.46 -18.57 58.57
C GLY A 48 5.99 -18.95 58.30
N ASP A 49 5.63 -19.56 57.16
CA ASP A 49 4.26 -20.04 56.95
C ASP A 49 3.90 -21.33 57.73
N GLY A 50 4.90 -22.10 58.15
CA GLY A 50 4.77 -23.33 58.94
C GLY A 50 4.90 -24.63 58.15
N HIS A 51 5.08 -24.58 56.84
CA HIS A 51 5.64 -25.65 56.02
C HIS A 51 7.18 -25.50 55.94
N GLY A 52 7.84 -26.47 55.31
CA GLY A 52 9.30 -26.45 55.18
C GLY A 52 9.83 -27.25 53.99
N GLY A 53 10.88 -26.71 53.38
CA GLY A 53 11.49 -27.23 52.16
C GLY A 53 12.47 -28.39 52.36
N ASP A 54 13.39 -28.58 51.40
CA ASP A 54 14.30 -29.73 51.33
C ASP A 54 15.30 -29.85 52.51
N GLU A 55 15.69 -28.75 53.16
CA GLU A 55 16.65 -28.78 54.26
C GLU A 55 16.01 -29.38 55.53
N SER A 56 16.55 -30.50 56.03
CA SER A 56 15.98 -31.20 57.17
C SER A 56 16.99 -31.82 58.14
N VAL A 57 16.59 -31.90 59.41
CA VAL A 57 17.38 -32.38 60.55
C VAL A 57 16.55 -33.38 61.37
N PHE A 58 17.15 -34.50 61.75
CA PHE A 58 16.50 -35.51 62.60
C PHE A 58 16.75 -35.19 64.08
N SER A 59 15.69 -34.99 64.87
CA SER A 59 15.79 -34.57 66.28
C SER A 59 14.54 -34.92 67.10
N CYS A 60 14.69 -35.07 68.41
CA CYS A 60 13.59 -35.29 69.36
C CYS A 60 12.91 -33.98 69.83
N GLU A 61 13.54 -32.83 69.62
CA GLU A 61 13.05 -31.49 69.94
C GLU A 61 13.43 -30.54 68.77
N PRO A 62 12.68 -29.46 68.50
CA PRO A 62 12.97 -28.55 67.39
C PRO A 62 14.42 -28.03 67.45
N PRO A 63 15.23 -28.14 66.37
CA PRO A 63 16.65 -27.77 66.38
C PRO A 63 16.91 -26.30 66.74
N SER A 64 16.04 -25.41 66.29
CA SER A 64 15.95 -24.00 66.65
C SER A 64 14.57 -23.45 66.30
N ASP A 65 14.32 -22.17 66.57
CA ASP A 65 13.28 -21.42 65.85
C ASP A 65 13.55 -21.50 64.32
N GLY A 66 12.49 -21.47 63.49
CA GLY A 66 12.61 -21.65 62.03
C GLY A 66 12.70 -23.11 61.57
N TYR A 67 11.99 -24.02 62.26
CA TYR A 67 11.83 -25.42 61.88
C TYR A 67 10.41 -25.92 62.17
N THR A 68 9.87 -26.76 61.28
CA THR A 68 8.54 -27.38 61.35
C THR A 68 8.61 -28.91 61.23
N GLU A 69 7.55 -29.62 61.60
CA GLU A 69 7.36 -31.05 61.29
C GLU A 69 6.68 -31.27 59.91
N VAL A 70 6.19 -30.20 59.27
CA VAL A 70 5.40 -30.28 58.03
C VAL A 70 6.27 -30.03 56.79
N ALA A 71 6.58 -31.09 56.06
CA ALA A 71 7.33 -31.01 54.80
C ALA A 71 6.48 -30.54 53.62
N GLY A 72 7.17 -30.15 52.54
CA GLY A 72 6.61 -30.12 51.19
C GLY A 72 6.35 -28.72 50.63
N ASP A 73 6.78 -27.69 51.34
CA ASP A 73 6.97 -26.37 50.73
C ASP A 73 7.96 -26.48 49.54
N CYS A 74 7.66 -25.73 48.48
CA CYS A 74 8.37 -25.72 47.22
C CYS A 74 9.16 -24.40 46.97
N ASN A 75 9.05 -23.42 47.87
CA ASN A 75 9.74 -22.14 47.85
C ASN A 75 9.91 -21.54 49.28
N ASP A 76 10.83 -22.12 50.07
CA ASP A 76 11.34 -21.78 51.44
C ASP A 76 11.88 -20.33 51.63
N THR A 77 11.31 -19.37 50.91
CA THR A 77 11.59 -17.93 50.89
C THR A 77 10.37 -17.04 50.61
N ASP A 78 9.17 -17.58 50.34
CA ASP A 78 7.94 -16.83 50.07
C ASP A 78 6.71 -17.46 50.79
N PRO A 79 6.23 -16.86 51.91
CA PRO A 79 5.23 -17.45 52.81
C PRO A 79 3.79 -17.39 52.26
N THR A 80 3.64 -17.33 50.93
CA THR A 80 2.38 -17.55 50.21
C THR A 80 2.40 -18.79 49.32
N VAL A 81 3.53 -19.52 49.25
CA VAL A 81 3.75 -20.66 48.34
C VAL A 81 3.92 -21.96 49.14
N PHE A 82 2.81 -22.61 49.51
CA PHE A 82 2.82 -23.78 50.40
C PHE A 82 1.70 -24.80 50.11
N PRO A 83 1.90 -26.10 50.45
CA PRO A 83 0.91 -27.16 50.28
C PRO A 83 -0.51 -26.81 50.74
N SER A 84 -1.44 -26.69 49.79
CA SER A 84 -2.86 -26.30 49.97
C SER A 84 -3.15 -24.79 50.15
N ALA A 85 -2.27 -23.90 49.69
CA ALA A 85 -2.63 -22.50 49.42
C ALA A 85 -3.78 -22.38 48.39
N GLU A 86 -4.34 -21.17 48.23
CA GLU A 86 -5.26 -20.85 47.13
C GLU A 86 -4.46 -20.32 45.95
N ASP A 87 -4.46 -21.07 44.84
CA ASP A 87 -3.76 -20.73 43.58
C ASP A 87 -4.25 -19.37 43.04
N ILE A 88 -3.31 -18.50 42.67
CA ILE A 88 -3.56 -17.23 41.99
C ILE A 88 -2.81 -17.18 40.66
N CYS A 89 -3.39 -16.52 39.64
CA CYS A 89 -2.76 -16.41 38.32
C CYS A 89 -1.52 -15.49 38.32
N ASN A 90 -0.39 -16.00 38.80
CA ASN A 90 0.90 -15.33 38.87
C ASN A 90 2.01 -16.07 38.08
N GLY A 91 1.75 -17.28 37.59
CA GLY A 91 2.73 -18.15 36.93
C GLY A 91 3.56 -19.04 37.87
N VAL A 92 3.13 -19.24 39.12
CA VAL A 92 3.76 -20.06 40.18
C VAL A 92 2.83 -21.24 40.54
N ASP A 93 3.41 -22.30 41.11
CA ASP A 93 2.68 -23.40 41.76
C ASP A 93 2.45 -23.02 43.24
N ASP A 94 1.56 -22.05 43.50
CA ASP A 94 1.38 -21.49 44.85
C ASP A 94 1.03 -22.55 45.89
N ASN A 95 0.40 -23.67 45.48
CA ASN A 95 -0.04 -24.72 46.38
C ASN A 95 0.80 -26.00 46.34
N CYS A 96 1.96 -25.96 45.67
CA CYS A 96 2.97 -27.02 45.56
C CYS A 96 2.43 -28.40 45.11
N ASN A 97 1.47 -28.45 44.17
CA ASN A 97 0.90 -29.72 43.68
C ASN A 97 1.51 -30.24 42.37
N GLY A 98 2.29 -29.41 41.66
CA GLY A 98 2.91 -29.72 40.37
C GLY A 98 2.12 -29.20 39.15
N ALA A 99 1.13 -28.34 39.35
CA ALA A 99 0.47 -27.55 38.32
C ALA A 99 0.66 -26.04 38.60
N VAL A 100 0.21 -25.18 37.69
CA VAL A 100 0.45 -23.72 37.74
C VAL A 100 -0.79 -23.02 37.18
N ASP A 101 -1.25 -21.97 37.87
CA ASP A 101 -2.47 -21.21 37.58
C ASP A 101 -3.75 -22.10 37.46
N GLU A 102 -3.91 -23.15 38.28
CA GLU A 102 -5.03 -24.09 38.11
C GLU A 102 -6.37 -23.63 38.70
N GLY A 103 -7.46 -24.14 38.12
CA GLY A 103 -8.83 -23.71 38.46
C GLY A 103 -9.24 -22.38 37.82
N HIS A 104 -8.27 -21.54 37.42
CA HIS A 104 -8.51 -20.33 36.64
C HIS A 104 -8.90 -20.62 35.19
N ALA A 105 -9.64 -19.70 34.58
CA ALA A 105 -10.00 -19.78 33.17
C ALA A 105 -8.83 -19.28 32.31
N ARG A 106 -8.26 -20.15 31.47
CA ARG A 106 -7.27 -19.73 30.46
C ARG A 106 -7.98 -19.04 29.29
N THR A 107 -7.57 -17.81 29.00
CA THR A 107 -8.03 -17.00 27.86
C THR A 107 -6.90 -16.92 26.83
N GLU A 108 -7.28 -16.78 25.56
CA GLU A 108 -6.35 -16.44 24.48
C GLU A 108 -6.22 -14.92 24.41
N TRP A 109 -4.98 -14.43 24.48
CA TRP A 109 -4.61 -13.05 24.25
C TRP A 109 -3.67 -13.01 23.05
N TYR A 110 -3.62 -11.89 22.34
CA TYR A 110 -2.87 -11.74 21.08
C TYR A 110 -1.72 -10.76 21.33
N THR A 111 -0.58 -10.91 20.64
CA THR A 111 0.54 -9.98 20.85
C THR A 111 0.17 -8.60 20.30
N ASP A 112 0.43 -7.56 21.07
CA ASP A 112 0.10 -6.16 20.80
C ASP A 112 1.43 -5.40 20.92
N ALA A 113 2.12 -5.22 19.79
CA ALA A 113 3.53 -4.83 19.74
C ALA A 113 3.74 -3.33 19.48
N ASP A 114 2.77 -2.62 18.90
CA ASP A 114 2.79 -1.16 18.75
C ASP A 114 1.96 -0.40 19.80
N GLY A 115 0.91 -1.02 20.37
CA GLY A 115 0.15 -0.52 21.50
C GLY A 115 -1.23 0.06 21.23
N ASP A 116 -1.89 -0.22 20.10
CA ASP A 116 -3.25 0.30 19.83
C ASP A 116 -4.40 -0.42 20.58
N GLY A 117 -4.20 -1.70 20.92
CA GLY A 117 -5.15 -2.54 21.66
C GLY A 117 -5.84 -3.65 20.86
N PHE A 118 -5.53 -3.80 19.57
CA PHE A 118 -5.67 -5.03 18.79
C PHE A 118 -4.34 -5.82 18.83
N GLY A 119 -4.26 -6.97 18.15
CA GLY A 119 -2.99 -7.70 18.07
C GLY A 119 -2.99 -8.94 17.16
N ASP A 120 -1.78 -9.45 16.87
CA ASP A 120 -1.54 -10.53 15.91
C ASP A 120 -2.21 -11.86 16.28
N SER A 121 -3.09 -12.32 15.39
CA SER A 121 -3.79 -13.60 15.47
C SER A 121 -2.89 -14.85 15.39
N ASP A 122 -1.70 -14.77 14.78
CA ASP A 122 -0.72 -15.86 14.76
C ASP A 122 0.15 -15.90 16.05
N SER A 123 0.25 -14.80 16.80
CA SER A 123 1.10 -14.67 18.01
C SER A 123 0.31 -14.75 19.33
N VAL A 124 -0.36 -15.90 19.54
CA VAL A 124 -1.26 -16.17 20.67
C VAL A 124 -0.54 -16.47 22.00
N VAL A 125 -0.91 -15.75 23.05
CA VAL A 125 -0.45 -15.91 24.45
C VAL A 125 -1.60 -16.40 25.33
N ILE A 126 -1.54 -17.67 25.77
CA ILE A 126 -2.58 -18.27 26.63
C ILE A 126 -2.32 -17.94 28.11
N ALA A 127 -3.15 -17.10 28.74
CA ALA A 127 -3.05 -16.66 30.14
C ALA A 127 -4.42 -16.42 30.78
N CYS A 128 -4.54 -16.46 32.11
CA CYS A 128 -5.83 -16.22 32.77
C CYS A 128 -6.19 -14.72 32.85
N GLU A 129 -5.18 -13.85 32.92
CA GLU A 129 -5.31 -12.39 32.87
C GLU A 129 -4.46 -11.81 31.72
N GLN A 130 -4.84 -10.61 31.26
CA GLN A 130 -4.15 -9.86 30.20
C GLN A 130 -2.72 -9.52 30.62
N ARG A 131 -1.77 -9.64 29.70
CA ARG A 131 -0.36 -9.27 29.92
C ARG A 131 -0.06 -7.94 29.24
N SER A 132 0.96 -7.23 29.73
CA SER A 132 1.42 -5.99 29.08
C SER A 132 1.99 -6.32 27.69
N GLY A 133 1.54 -5.61 26.64
CA GLY A 133 1.85 -5.96 25.25
C GLY A 133 1.05 -7.17 24.74
N THR A 134 -0.20 -7.32 25.21
CA THR A 134 -1.17 -8.25 24.62
C THR A 134 -2.58 -7.67 24.60
N ALA A 135 -3.30 -7.90 23.50
CA ALA A 135 -4.68 -7.49 23.27
C ALA A 135 -5.68 -8.64 23.48
N ALA A 136 -6.97 -8.28 23.57
CA ALA A 136 -8.09 -9.21 23.64
C ALA A 136 -8.68 -9.55 22.25
N ASP A 137 -8.58 -8.63 21.29
CA ASP A 137 -9.16 -8.74 19.95
C ASP A 137 -8.05 -9.00 18.92
N SER A 138 -8.10 -10.16 18.25
CA SER A 138 -7.07 -10.64 17.32
C SER A 138 -7.18 -10.06 15.89
N GLY A 139 -7.63 -8.81 15.78
CA GLY A 139 -8.14 -8.26 14.52
C GLY A 139 -7.13 -7.48 13.69
N ASP A 140 -5.96 -7.23 14.24
CA ASP A 140 -4.88 -6.43 13.65
C ASP A 140 -4.39 -6.97 12.30
N CYS A 141 -4.05 -6.07 11.38
CA CYS A 141 -3.49 -6.40 10.07
C CYS A 141 -2.04 -5.89 9.82
N ASP A 142 -1.46 -5.06 10.69
CA ASP A 142 -0.02 -4.78 10.79
C ASP A 142 0.38 -4.37 12.24
N ASP A 143 0.69 -5.38 13.09
CA ASP A 143 1.24 -5.34 14.47
C ASP A 143 2.62 -4.63 14.58
N SER A 144 2.88 -3.67 13.69
CA SER A 144 4.02 -2.76 13.71
C SER A 144 3.68 -1.30 13.41
N ASP A 145 2.43 -0.95 13.09
CA ASP A 145 1.95 0.43 12.94
C ASP A 145 0.52 0.64 13.51
N ALA A 146 0.47 1.21 14.72
CA ALA A 146 -0.72 1.57 15.52
C ALA A 146 -1.74 2.54 14.86
N GLY A 147 -1.70 2.71 13.55
CA GLY A 147 -2.74 3.32 12.72
C GLY A 147 -3.55 2.30 11.89
N VAL A 148 -3.11 1.03 11.82
CA VAL A 148 -3.55 0.02 10.85
C VAL A 148 -4.35 -1.09 11.56
N PHE A 149 -5.61 -0.80 11.92
CA PHE A 149 -6.42 -1.65 12.80
C PHE A 149 -7.93 -1.63 12.51
N PRO A 150 -8.69 -2.66 12.94
CA PRO A 150 -10.14 -2.78 12.74
C PRO A 150 -10.96 -1.54 13.12
N GLY A 151 -11.42 -0.83 12.09
CA GLY A 151 -12.22 0.39 12.26
C GLY A 151 -11.42 1.64 12.66
N ALA A 152 -10.16 1.72 12.21
CA ALA A 152 -9.45 2.99 12.06
C ALA A 152 -10.13 3.89 11.00
N VAL A 153 -9.39 4.82 10.40
CA VAL A 153 -9.93 5.74 9.38
C VAL A 153 -8.93 5.86 8.23
N GLU A 154 -9.35 5.42 7.04
CA GLU A 154 -8.57 5.51 5.81
C GLU A 154 -7.88 6.86 5.59
N VAL A 155 -6.58 6.78 5.34
CA VAL A 155 -5.71 7.85 4.90
C VAL A 155 -5.22 7.51 3.49
N CYS A 156 -5.09 8.52 2.63
CA CYS A 156 -4.42 8.35 1.34
C CYS A 156 -2.93 7.96 1.51
N ASN A 157 -2.64 6.67 1.56
CA ASN A 157 -1.31 6.14 1.84
C ASN A 157 -0.99 4.82 1.10
N GLU A 158 -1.94 4.27 0.33
CA GLU A 158 -1.86 2.95 -0.33
C GLU A 158 -1.87 1.75 0.65
N ILE A 159 -2.48 1.90 1.84
CA ILE A 159 -2.64 0.91 2.93
C ILE A 159 -4.14 0.77 3.27
N ASP A 160 -4.55 -0.43 3.71
CA ASP A 160 -5.86 -0.71 4.35
C ASP A 160 -5.75 -0.32 5.83
N ASP A 161 -5.90 0.97 6.14
CA ASP A 161 -5.71 1.47 7.53
C ASP A 161 -6.77 0.88 8.48
N ASN A 162 -7.99 0.64 7.99
CA ASN A 162 -9.10 0.20 8.84
C ASN A 162 -9.30 -1.33 8.94
N CYS A 163 -8.46 -2.11 8.28
CA CYS A 163 -8.47 -3.58 8.20
C CYS A 163 -9.85 -4.19 7.78
N ASP A 164 -10.66 -3.51 6.96
CA ASP A 164 -11.92 -4.09 6.41
C ASP A 164 -11.75 -4.80 5.06
N GLY A 165 -10.61 -4.62 4.39
CA GLY A 165 -10.20 -5.34 3.19
C GLY A 165 -10.30 -4.56 1.87
N GLU A 166 -10.69 -3.28 1.92
CA GLU A 166 -10.49 -2.31 0.84
C GLU A 166 -9.25 -1.43 1.14
N VAL A 167 -8.88 -0.48 0.26
CA VAL A 167 -7.71 0.40 0.43
C VAL A 167 -8.07 1.79 -0.08
N ASP A 168 -7.73 2.82 0.69
CA ASP A 168 -8.10 4.22 0.46
C ASP A 168 -9.64 4.39 0.26
N GLU A 169 -10.51 3.54 0.83
CA GLU A 169 -11.94 3.57 0.48
C GLU A 169 -12.72 4.72 1.14
N GLY A 170 -13.71 5.26 0.44
CA GLY A 170 -14.29 6.57 0.79
C GLY A 170 -13.34 7.76 0.59
N VAL A 171 -12.04 7.53 0.41
CA VAL A 171 -10.96 8.49 0.12
C VAL A 171 -10.22 8.14 -1.18
N GLY A 172 -10.88 7.47 -2.13
CA GLY A 172 -10.19 6.75 -3.22
C GLY A 172 -9.68 7.62 -4.38
N PRO A 173 -8.55 7.24 -5.02
CA PRO A 173 -7.83 8.05 -6.00
C PRO A 173 -8.59 8.33 -7.31
N SER A 174 -9.42 9.37 -7.22
CA SER A 174 -10.23 9.88 -8.32
C SER A 174 -9.38 10.62 -9.34
N GLU A 175 -9.85 10.67 -10.59
CA GLU A 175 -9.32 11.60 -11.58
C GLU A 175 -9.88 13.00 -11.31
N TRP A 176 -8.99 13.99 -11.31
CA TRP A 176 -9.34 15.39 -11.15
C TRP A 176 -8.73 16.18 -12.30
N TYR A 177 -9.54 17.06 -12.89
CA TYR A 177 -9.28 17.81 -14.12
C TYR A 177 -9.08 19.29 -13.76
N ARG A 178 -8.04 19.94 -14.27
CA ARG A 178 -7.57 21.24 -13.73
C ARG A 178 -8.64 22.33 -13.84
N ASP A 179 -8.81 23.09 -12.77
CA ASP A 179 -9.69 24.26 -12.63
C ASP A 179 -8.78 25.45 -12.26
N LEU A 180 -8.34 26.18 -13.28
CA LEU A 180 -7.31 27.23 -13.25
C LEU A 180 -7.91 28.64 -13.21
N ASP A 181 -9.14 28.83 -13.72
CA ASP A 181 -9.85 30.12 -13.62
C ASP A 181 -10.88 30.21 -12.49
N GLY A 182 -11.39 29.07 -12.00
CA GLY A 182 -12.25 28.99 -10.83
C GLY A 182 -13.77 28.96 -11.08
N ASP A 183 -14.24 28.63 -12.29
CA ASP A 183 -15.69 28.45 -12.56
C ASP A 183 -16.29 27.19 -11.89
N GLY A 184 -15.47 26.18 -11.56
CA GLY A 184 -15.89 24.89 -10.97
C GLY A 184 -15.97 23.73 -11.96
N ARG A 185 -15.51 23.93 -13.19
CA ARG A 185 -15.33 22.92 -14.24
C ARG A 185 -13.83 22.58 -14.42
N GLY A 186 -13.53 21.57 -15.21
CA GLY A 186 -12.17 21.03 -15.30
C GLY A 186 -11.70 20.66 -16.70
N ASP A 187 -10.43 20.95 -16.97
CA ASP A 187 -9.66 20.66 -18.17
C ASP A 187 -9.47 19.14 -18.41
N PRO A 188 -10.16 18.50 -19.38
CA PRO A 188 -10.00 17.09 -19.71
C PRO A 188 -8.59 16.70 -20.15
N PHE A 189 -7.74 17.66 -20.48
CA PHE A 189 -6.38 17.47 -20.97
C PHE A 189 -5.32 17.63 -19.86
N THR A 190 -5.67 18.20 -18.71
CA THR A 190 -4.80 18.25 -17.51
C THR A 190 -5.45 17.51 -16.35
N VAL A 191 -5.29 16.19 -16.36
CA VAL A 191 -5.74 15.29 -15.31
C VAL A 191 -4.62 14.93 -14.32
N VAL A 192 -4.98 14.76 -13.04
CA VAL A 192 -4.17 14.07 -12.03
C VAL A 192 -5.01 13.02 -11.30
N THR A 193 -4.37 11.95 -10.85
CA THR A 193 -4.97 10.87 -10.06
C THR A 193 -4.61 11.08 -8.58
N ALA A 194 -5.59 11.25 -7.70
CA ALA A 194 -5.34 11.52 -6.27
C ALA A 194 -6.57 11.21 -5.39
N CYS A 195 -6.32 10.66 -4.20
CA CYS A 195 -7.31 10.19 -3.21
C CYS A 195 -8.44 11.18 -2.88
N ALA A 196 -8.09 12.45 -2.76
CA ALA A 196 -9.03 13.53 -2.53
C ALA A 196 -8.67 14.73 -3.41
N GLN A 197 -9.66 15.58 -3.66
CA GLN A 197 -9.61 16.71 -4.59
C GLN A 197 -8.33 17.56 -4.45
N PRO A 198 -7.39 17.50 -5.41
CA PRO A 198 -6.25 18.38 -5.45
C PRO A 198 -6.69 19.82 -5.70
N SER A 199 -6.00 20.77 -5.08
CA SER A 199 -6.32 22.20 -5.22
C SER A 199 -6.17 22.65 -6.68
N GLY A 200 -7.22 23.28 -7.23
CA GLY A 200 -7.25 23.70 -8.64
C GLY A 200 -7.50 22.54 -9.60
N TYR A 201 -8.26 21.53 -9.17
CA TYR A 201 -8.82 20.48 -10.02
C TYR A 201 -10.23 20.09 -9.52
N VAL A 202 -11.09 19.56 -10.40
CA VAL A 202 -12.46 19.12 -10.08
C VAL A 202 -12.79 17.75 -10.70
N ALA A 203 -13.83 17.07 -10.19
CA ALA A 203 -14.25 15.74 -10.64
C ALA A 203 -15.11 15.74 -11.92
N ASN A 204 -14.97 16.75 -12.79
CA ASN A 204 -15.70 16.86 -14.04
C ASN A 204 -14.82 17.42 -15.16
N THR A 205 -15.12 17.05 -16.40
CA THR A 205 -14.40 17.45 -17.61
C THR A 205 -15.17 18.53 -18.39
N GLU A 206 -15.92 19.39 -17.71
CA GLU A 206 -16.86 20.29 -18.37
C GLU A 206 -16.26 21.64 -18.76
N ASP A 207 -14.95 21.84 -18.64
CA ASP A 207 -14.27 23.01 -19.20
C ASP A 207 -13.33 22.61 -20.35
N CYS A 208 -13.27 23.45 -21.36
CA CYS A 208 -12.19 23.39 -22.35
C CYS A 208 -11.29 24.63 -22.24
N ASP A 209 -11.85 25.81 -21.95
CA ASP A 209 -11.12 27.08 -21.82
C ASP A 209 -10.85 27.39 -20.36
N ASP A 210 -9.96 26.58 -19.78
CA ASP A 210 -9.45 26.67 -18.39
C ASP A 210 -8.61 27.95 -18.14
N SER A 211 -8.97 29.05 -18.79
CA SER A 211 -8.38 30.39 -18.71
C SER A 211 -9.41 31.53 -18.77
N ASP A 212 -10.68 31.25 -19.12
CA ASP A 212 -11.78 32.21 -19.11
C ASP A 212 -13.09 31.57 -18.60
N ALA A 213 -13.39 31.84 -17.32
CA ALA A 213 -14.57 31.41 -16.56
C ALA A 213 -15.94 31.82 -17.14
N SER A 214 -15.98 32.36 -18.36
CA SER A 214 -17.18 32.62 -19.15
C SER A 214 -17.33 31.74 -20.40
N ASN A 215 -16.34 30.87 -20.72
CA ASN A 215 -16.21 30.16 -21.99
C ASN A 215 -16.24 28.61 -21.91
N TRP A 216 -16.78 28.04 -20.83
CA TRP A 216 -16.95 26.60 -20.59
C TRP A 216 -17.62 25.76 -21.71
N ALA A 217 -18.29 26.39 -22.68
CA ALA A 217 -19.31 25.73 -23.49
C ALA A 217 -18.79 25.09 -24.79
N GLU A 218 -17.66 25.55 -25.33
CA GLU A 218 -17.21 25.20 -26.68
C GLU A 218 -15.72 24.82 -26.73
N CYS A 219 -15.45 23.52 -26.56
CA CYS A 219 -14.43 22.86 -27.36
C CYS A 219 -14.82 23.00 -28.85
N GLU A 220 -14.57 24.16 -29.47
CA GLU A 220 -14.82 24.37 -30.89
C GLU A 220 -14.10 23.30 -31.71
N VAL A 221 -14.79 22.79 -32.74
CA VAL A 221 -14.19 21.93 -33.76
C VAL A 221 -13.36 22.83 -34.68
N LEU A 222 -12.19 23.28 -34.18
CA LEU A 222 -11.25 24.14 -34.90
C LEU A 222 -10.64 23.47 -36.13
N SER A 223 -10.96 22.20 -36.39
CA SER A 223 -10.77 21.59 -37.71
C SER A 223 -11.72 20.42 -38.02
N GLU A 224 -12.14 20.33 -39.28
CA GLU A 224 -12.75 19.13 -39.88
C GLU A 224 -11.90 18.63 -41.06
N GLY A 225 -12.03 17.35 -41.42
CA GLY A 225 -11.28 16.76 -42.54
C GLY A 225 -12.05 15.69 -43.31
N THR A 226 -11.98 15.72 -44.65
CA THR A 226 -12.49 14.65 -45.51
C THR A 226 -11.45 13.51 -45.58
N CYS A 227 -11.48 12.65 -44.57
CA CYS A 227 -10.63 11.49 -44.44
C CYS A 227 -11.34 10.22 -44.92
N ASN A 228 -10.58 9.24 -45.43
CA ASN A 228 -11.12 7.92 -45.79
C ASN A 228 -10.98 6.90 -44.63
N ASP A 229 -10.27 7.27 -43.57
CA ASP A 229 -10.03 6.52 -42.34
C ASP A 229 -10.40 7.39 -41.11
N VAL A 230 -9.92 7.01 -39.92
CA VAL A 230 -10.05 7.80 -38.68
C VAL A 230 -9.51 9.22 -38.89
N PHE A 231 -10.33 10.21 -38.54
CA PHE A 231 -9.95 11.62 -38.42
C PHE A 231 -9.54 11.93 -36.98
N TYR A 232 -8.42 12.62 -36.82
CA TYR A 232 -7.87 13.07 -35.56
C TYR A 232 -7.86 14.60 -35.57
N SER A 233 -8.47 15.21 -34.58
CA SER A 233 -8.47 16.66 -34.37
C SER A 233 -8.09 16.99 -32.94
N TRP A 234 -7.47 18.14 -32.75
CA TRP A 234 -7.23 18.73 -31.43
C TRP A 234 -7.32 20.25 -31.54
N SER A 235 -7.85 20.88 -30.50
CA SER A 235 -8.05 22.32 -30.36
C SER A 235 -7.36 22.75 -29.07
N ALA A 236 -6.71 23.91 -29.05
CA ALA A 236 -6.04 24.40 -27.84
C ALA A 236 -5.96 25.92 -27.74
N TYR A 237 -5.82 26.37 -26.49
CA TYR A 237 -6.10 27.72 -26.03
C TYR A 237 -4.97 28.72 -26.30
N ALA A 238 -4.31 28.57 -27.45
CA ALA A 238 -3.39 29.54 -28.01
C ALA A 238 -4.15 30.72 -28.66
N HIS A 239 -4.95 31.44 -27.88
CA HIS A 239 -5.71 32.65 -28.28
C HIS A 239 -4.81 33.89 -28.40
N GLY A 240 -3.63 33.71 -29.00
CA GLY A 240 -2.72 34.76 -29.42
C GLY A 240 -2.77 34.92 -30.94
N GLN A 241 -2.40 36.10 -31.43
CA GLN A 241 -2.31 36.37 -32.86
C GLN A 241 -0.83 36.63 -33.21
N PRO A 242 -0.22 35.87 -34.16
CA PRO A 242 -0.83 34.84 -35.01
C PRO A 242 -1.15 33.51 -34.29
N GLU A 243 -2.17 32.82 -34.80
CA GLU A 243 -2.52 31.44 -34.41
C GLU A 243 -1.68 30.40 -35.17
N LEU A 244 -1.42 29.24 -34.57
CA LEU A 244 -0.65 28.14 -35.18
C LEU A 244 -1.57 26.95 -35.46
N HIS A 245 -1.77 26.60 -36.74
CA HIS A 245 -2.55 25.41 -37.10
C HIS A 245 -1.70 24.39 -37.86
N ILE A 246 -1.90 23.11 -37.55
CA ILE A 246 -1.14 22.00 -38.12
C ILE A 246 -2.10 21.05 -38.84
N VAL A 247 -1.89 20.85 -40.14
CA VAL A 247 -2.60 19.83 -40.92
C VAL A 247 -1.58 18.75 -41.29
N SER A 248 -1.77 17.50 -40.85
CA SER A 248 -0.84 16.41 -41.19
C SER A 248 -1.48 15.08 -41.59
N VAL A 249 -0.93 14.45 -42.64
CA VAL A 249 -1.45 13.19 -43.20
C VAL A 249 -0.37 12.14 -43.44
N TYR A 250 -0.77 10.89 -43.63
CA TYR A 250 0.15 9.91 -44.25
C TYR A 250 0.21 10.13 -45.76
N GLU A 251 -0.95 10.17 -46.42
CA GLU A 251 -1.06 10.42 -47.86
C GLU A 251 -2.45 10.97 -48.30
N SER A 252 -2.64 11.14 -49.61
CA SER A 252 -3.89 11.66 -50.21
C SER A 252 -4.51 10.77 -51.29
N ASN A 253 -3.72 9.89 -51.92
CA ASN A 253 -4.12 9.19 -53.16
C ASN A 253 -4.36 7.66 -53.04
N GLY A 254 -4.11 7.05 -51.88
CA GLY A 254 -4.35 5.62 -51.64
C GLY A 254 -3.46 4.71 -52.48
N GLY A 255 -2.19 5.07 -52.63
CA GLY A 255 -1.31 4.47 -53.64
C GLY A 255 0.14 4.88 -53.50
N HIS A 256 0.81 4.33 -52.47
CA HIS A 256 2.23 4.54 -52.18
C HIS A 256 3.10 4.46 -53.44
N GLY A 257 4.01 5.42 -53.63
CA GLY A 257 4.85 5.44 -54.82
C GLY A 257 5.41 6.79 -55.27
N GLY A 258 5.43 7.82 -54.40
CA GLY A 258 6.08 9.09 -54.71
C GLY A 258 5.42 9.88 -55.84
N ARG A 259 4.11 9.69 -56.05
CA ARG A 259 3.29 10.53 -56.93
C ARG A 259 2.57 11.56 -56.08
N PRO A 260 2.65 12.87 -56.39
CA PRO A 260 1.99 13.88 -55.58
C PRO A 260 0.48 13.62 -55.43
N GLY A 261 0.03 13.59 -54.18
CA GLY A 261 -1.36 13.80 -53.80
C GLY A 261 -1.78 15.26 -54.02
N SER A 262 -3.05 15.54 -53.76
CA SER A 262 -3.56 16.91 -53.69
C SER A 262 -4.42 17.07 -52.45
N ILE A 263 -4.15 18.11 -51.66
CA ILE A 263 -4.93 18.44 -50.47
C ILE A 263 -5.32 19.92 -50.50
N THR A 264 -6.57 20.19 -50.21
CA THR A 264 -7.10 21.54 -49.99
C THR A 264 -7.15 21.82 -48.48
N VAL A 265 -6.77 23.04 -48.06
CA VAL A 265 -6.90 23.50 -46.67
C VAL A 265 -7.63 24.84 -46.68
N ASN A 266 -8.88 24.83 -46.23
CA ASN A 266 -9.73 26.02 -46.12
C ASN A 266 -9.51 26.67 -44.74
N ILE A 267 -9.18 27.96 -44.70
CA ILE A 267 -8.99 28.72 -43.46
C ILE A 267 -10.14 29.72 -43.32
N ASP A 268 -11.12 29.40 -42.48
CA ASP A 268 -12.25 30.25 -42.09
C ASP A 268 -11.85 31.23 -40.96
N ARG A 269 -10.73 30.97 -40.29
CA ARG A 269 -10.17 31.78 -39.19
C ARG A 269 -9.87 33.23 -39.57
N PRO A 270 -10.37 34.24 -38.83
CA PRO A 270 -9.99 35.64 -39.00
C PRO A 270 -8.64 35.96 -38.33
N GLY A 271 -7.90 36.93 -38.87
CA GLY A 271 -6.63 37.38 -38.30
C GLY A 271 -5.39 36.79 -38.96
N ASN A 272 -4.28 36.77 -38.25
CA ASN A 272 -2.98 36.26 -38.69
C ASN A 272 -2.81 34.79 -38.31
N VAL A 273 -2.30 33.98 -39.24
CA VAL A 273 -2.20 32.52 -39.10
C VAL A 273 -0.83 32.02 -39.60
N VAL A 274 -0.25 31.07 -38.87
CA VAL A 274 0.87 30.23 -39.31
C VAL A 274 0.37 28.81 -39.53
N LEU A 275 0.69 28.23 -40.70
CA LEU A 275 0.31 26.86 -41.04
C LEU A 275 1.52 25.94 -41.07
N VAL A 276 1.41 24.75 -40.47
CA VAL A 276 2.31 23.63 -40.76
C VAL A 276 1.53 22.61 -41.59
N LEU A 277 2.02 22.33 -42.80
CA LEU A 277 1.43 21.36 -43.71
C LEU A 277 2.39 20.18 -43.84
N SER A 278 2.00 19.04 -43.28
CA SER A 278 2.90 17.88 -43.11
C SER A 278 2.35 16.63 -43.81
N SER A 279 3.20 15.89 -44.53
CA SER A 279 2.80 14.60 -45.11
C SER A 279 3.97 13.62 -45.21
N TYR A 280 3.69 12.32 -45.15
CA TYR A 280 4.69 11.29 -45.46
C TYR A 280 4.92 11.19 -46.98
N GLU A 281 3.88 10.81 -47.75
CA GLU A 281 3.91 10.85 -49.23
C GLU A 281 3.93 12.31 -49.76
N PRO A 282 4.37 12.57 -51.00
CA PRO A 282 4.41 13.92 -51.55
C PRO A 282 2.99 14.47 -51.75
N VAL A 283 2.73 15.74 -51.42
CA VAL A 283 1.43 16.40 -51.63
C VAL A 283 1.60 17.79 -52.25
N GLU A 284 0.75 18.10 -53.23
CA GLU A 284 0.50 19.46 -53.72
C GLU A 284 -0.65 20.09 -52.91
N TRP A 285 -0.30 21.07 -52.09
CA TRP A 285 -1.19 21.75 -51.14
C TRP A 285 -1.80 23.00 -51.76
N THR A 286 -3.12 23.17 -51.61
CA THR A 286 -3.86 24.39 -51.95
C THR A 286 -4.46 24.97 -50.68
N VAL A 287 -4.10 26.21 -50.33
CA VAL A 287 -4.73 26.94 -49.22
C VAL A 287 -5.83 27.84 -49.78
N ASN A 288 -6.96 27.95 -49.09
CA ASN A 288 -8.05 28.87 -49.42
C ASN A 288 -8.35 29.77 -48.20
N GLU A 289 -8.00 31.06 -48.29
CA GLU A 289 -8.20 32.02 -47.21
C GLU A 289 -9.60 32.68 -47.23
N ARG A 290 -10.27 32.80 -46.07
CA ARG A 290 -11.45 33.67 -45.93
C ARG A 290 -11.08 35.16 -45.97
N SER A 291 -12.04 35.99 -46.37
CA SER A 291 -11.93 37.44 -46.24
C SER A 291 -11.82 37.86 -44.77
N GLY A 292 -10.61 38.23 -44.35
CA GLY A 292 -10.25 38.55 -42.97
C GLY A 292 -9.04 37.78 -42.45
N THR A 293 -8.67 36.69 -43.12
CA THR A 293 -7.48 35.88 -42.85
C THR A 293 -6.23 36.47 -43.51
N THR A 294 -5.08 36.34 -42.86
CA THR A 294 -3.73 36.59 -43.41
C THR A 294 -2.85 35.41 -43.01
N ILE A 295 -2.22 34.73 -43.98
CA ILE A 295 -1.24 33.69 -43.68
C ILE A 295 0.15 34.36 -43.63
N ASP A 296 0.80 34.30 -42.46
CA ASP A 296 2.11 34.93 -42.23
C ASP A 296 3.27 33.98 -42.62
N GLU A 297 3.14 32.70 -42.27
CA GLU A 297 4.08 31.64 -42.66
C GLU A 297 3.36 30.31 -42.99
N VAL A 298 3.91 29.58 -43.97
CA VAL A 298 3.58 28.18 -44.28
C VAL A 298 4.84 27.33 -44.18
N ILE A 299 4.86 26.41 -43.21
CA ILE A 299 5.95 25.47 -42.95
C ILE A 299 5.59 24.12 -43.60
N LEU A 300 6.28 23.77 -44.69
CA LEU A 300 6.06 22.51 -45.39
C LEU A 300 6.98 21.41 -44.81
N ASN A 301 6.42 20.36 -44.20
CA ASN A 301 7.19 19.29 -43.54
C ASN A 301 6.92 17.91 -44.17
N GLY A 302 7.89 17.00 -44.22
CA GLY A 302 7.59 15.62 -44.58
C GLY A 302 8.76 14.68 -44.81
N TYR A 303 8.44 13.41 -45.12
CA TYR A 303 9.45 12.48 -45.63
C TYR A 303 9.78 12.82 -47.08
N TYR A 304 8.76 12.85 -47.96
CA TYR A 304 8.91 13.28 -49.35
C TYR A 304 8.63 14.79 -49.54
N ASP A 305 8.99 15.32 -50.72
CA ASP A 305 8.82 16.72 -51.05
C ASP A 305 7.36 17.18 -51.02
N GLN A 306 7.12 18.27 -50.28
CA GLN A 306 5.83 18.92 -50.14
C GLN A 306 5.82 20.23 -50.93
N ARG A 307 4.68 20.60 -51.50
CA ARG A 307 4.60 21.76 -52.39
C ARG A 307 3.30 22.55 -52.21
N LEU A 308 3.39 23.80 -51.75
CA LEU A 308 2.30 24.76 -51.91
C LEU A 308 2.16 25.11 -53.41
N VAL A 309 0.96 24.93 -53.98
CA VAL A 309 0.67 25.22 -55.39
C VAL A 309 -0.31 26.39 -55.61
N ALA A 310 -1.13 26.70 -54.61
CA ALA A 310 -2.03 27.85 -54.60
C ALA A 310 -2.36 28.27 -53.15
N GLY A 311 -2.78 29.53 -52.96
CA GLY A 311 -3.09 30.10 -51.64
C GLY A 311 -1.89 30.67 -50.88
N ALA A 312 -2.15 31.07 -49.63
CA ALA A 312 -1.23 31.73 -48.71
C ALA A 312 -0.50 32.94 -49.35
N THR A 313 -1.27 33.82 -49.99
CA THR A 313 -0.73 34.84 -50.89
C THR A 313 0.01 35.97 -50.13
N GLY A 314 1.32 35.81 -49.99
CA GLY A 314 2.20 36.75 -49.28
C GLY A 314 2.91 36.15 -48.07
N ALA A 315 2.55 34.92 -47.68
CA ALA A 315 3.20 34.20 -46.60
C ALA A 315 4.68 33.95 -46.89
N THR A 316 5.48 33.88 -45.82
CA THR A 316 6.79 33.23 -45.88
C THR A 316 6.60 31.72 -46.07
N VAL A 317 7.39 31.06 -46.91
CA VAL A 317 7.30 29.60 -47.10
C VAL A 317 8.63 28.95 -46.77
N SER A 318 8.62 28.07 -45.77
CA SER A 318 9.76 27.25 -45.34
C SER A 318 9.52 25.77 -45.71
N THR A 319 10.58 24.97 -45.80
CA THR A 319 10.47 23.59 -46.31
C THR A 319 11.49 22.65 -45.66
N HIS A 320 10.96 21.54 -45.13
CA HIS A 320 11.62 20.61 -44.21
C HIS A 320 11.30 19.18 -44.66
N THR A 321 11.84 18.78 -45.82
CA THR A 321 11.56 17.50 -46.49
C THR A 321 12.77 16.57 -46.43
N TYR A 322 12.67 15.44 -45.72
CA TYR A 322 13.83 14.60 -45.39
C TYR A 322 14.51 14.01 -46.63
N TYR A 323 13.72 13.49 -47.57
CA TYR A 323 14.22 12.80 -48.75
C TYR A 323 14.95 13.77 -49.67
N GLY A 324 16.27 13.60 -49.77
CA GLY A 324 17.15 14.41 -50.63
C GLY A 324 17.74 15.67 -49.98
N THR A 325 17.09 16.25 -48.96
CA THR A 325 17.64 17.42 -48.22
C THR A 325 18.22 17.08 -46.84
N GLY A 326 17.66 16.08 -46.16
CA GLY A 326 17.98 15.75 -44.77
C GLY A 326 17.34 16.67 -43.71
N SER A 327 16.58 17.69 -44.11
CA SER A 327 15.83 18.59 -43.21
C SER A 327 14.45 18.01 -42.91
N PHE A 328 14.01 18.05 -41.65
CA PHE A 328 12.63 17.76 -41.22
C PHE A 328 12.38 18.39 -39.84
N ILE A 329 11.10 18.61 -39.50
CA ILE A 329 10.64 18.75 -38.11
C ILE A 329 10.44 17.34 -37.54
N VAL A 330 9.65 16.54 -38.26
CA VAL A 330 9.55 15.09 -38.06
C VAL A 330 9.33 14.40 -39.41
N ALA A 331 9.84 13.18 -39.58
CA ALA A 331 9.74 12.45 -40.84
C ALA A 331 8.29 11.99 -41.16
N CYS A 332 7.46 11.75 -40.15
CA CYS A 332 6.02 11.49 -40.34
C CYS A 332 5.21 11.86 -39.09
N SER A 333 3.98 12.34 -39.31
CA SER A 333 2.98 12.67 -38.30
C SER A 333 1.62 12.71 -39.01
N TYR A 334 0.58 12.14 -38.40
CA TYR A 334 -0.81 12.14 -38.92
C TYR A 334 -1.90 11.71 -37.90
N GLU A 335 -1.53 11.40 -36.66
CA GLU A 335 -2.41 10.83 -35.63
C GLU A 335 -2.17 11.57 -34.29
N TRP A 336 -3.24 11.89 -33.56
CA TRP A 336 -3.15 12.60 -32.28
C TRP A 336 -3.99 11.92 -31.18
N PRO A 337 -3.45 11.70 -29.96
CA PRO A 337 -2.02 11.69 -29.61
C PRO A 337 -1.37 10.34 -29.97
N SER A 338 -0.11 10.35 -30.42
CA SER A 338 0.61 9.12 -30.81
C SER A 338 1.10 8.33 -29.58
N SER A 339 0.20 7.57 -28.96
CA SER A 339 0.45 6.82 -27.72
C SER A 339 1.02 5.41 -27.91
N THR A 340 0.97 4.87 -29.13
CA THR A 340 1.27 3.45 -29.43
C THR A 340 2.54 3.23 -30.25
N GLY A 341 3.38 4.27 -30.42
CA GLY A 341 4.59 4.21 -31.24
C GLY A 341 4.31 4.32 -32.75
N GLY A 342 3.21 4.99 -33.12
CA GLY A 342 2.93 5.42 -34.49
C GLY A 342 3.83 6.56 -34.94
N CYS A 343 3.40 7.31 -35.96
CA CYS A 343 4.14 8.49 -36.41
C CYS A 343 4.17 9.59 -35.33
N ASP A 344 5.30 10.31 -35.22
CA ASP A 344 5.61 11.15 -34.07
C ASP A 344 5.04 12.57 -34.21
N THR A 345 3.74 12.68 -33.96
CA THR A 345 3.04 13.98 -33.94
C THR A 345 3.46 14.86 -32.76
N VAL A 346 3.91 14.29 -31.63
CA VAL A 346 4.42 15.07 -30.48
C VAL A 346 5.69 15.82 -30.87
N GLY A 347 6.58 15.18 -31.64
CA GLY A 347 7.74 15.80 -32.27
C GLY A 347 7.37 16.88 -33.30
N LEU A 348 6.34 16.68 -34.13
CA LEU A 348 5.86 17.72 -35.05
C LEU A 348 5.42 18.98 -34.31
N VAL A 349 4.56 18.83 -33.30
CA VAL A 349 4.05 19.95 -32.50
C VAL A 349 5.18 20.66 -31.77
N SER A 350 5.98 19.92 -30.99
CA SER A 350 7.10 20.48 -30.21
C SER A 350 8.11 21.21 -31.08
N GLY A 351 8.37 20.71 -32.30
CA GLY A 351 9.26 21.35 -33.26
C GLY A 351 8.64 22.58 -33.93
N ALA A 352 7.34 22.55 -34.26
CA ALA A 352 6.61 23.70 -34.81
C ALA A 352 6.53 24.87 -33.83
N GLU A 353 6.21 24.61 -32.56
CA GLU A 353 6.22 25.61 -31.49
C GLU A 353 7.64 26.19 -31.29
N SER A 354 8.67 25.34 -31.31
CA SER A 354 10.07 25.74 -31.18
C SER A 354 10.58 26.60 -32.35
N MET A 355 10.07 26.37 -33.57
CA MET A 355 10.40 27.17 -34.76
C MET A 355 9.68 28.52 -34.80
N THR A 356 8.41 28.55 -34.43
CA THR A 356 7.54 29.73 -34.56
C THR A 356 7.54 30.63 -33.32
N GLY A 357 7.84 30.07 -32.15
CA GLY A 357 7.62 30.73 -30.85
C GLY A 357 6.15 30.81 -30.42
N LEU A 358 5.24 30.18 -31.17
CA LEU A 358 3.81 30.12 -30.89
C LEU A 358 3.47 28.86 -30.08
N ARG A 359 2.27 28.83 -29.51
CA ARG A 359 1.63 27.59 -29.06
C ARG A 359 0.67 27.09 -30.13
N LEU A 360 0.48 25.79 -30.21
CA LEU A 360 -0.46 25.16 -31.14
C LEU A 360 -1.90 25.58 -30.81
N SER A 361 -2.61 26.13 -31.81
CA SER A 361 -4.02 26.54 -31.73
C SER A 361 -4.95 25.43 -32.20
N SER A 362 -4.62 24.72 -33.29
CA SER A 362 -5.31 23.45 -33.64
C SER A 362 -4.47 22.49 -34.48
N TYR A 363 -4.83 21.21 -34.38
CA TYR A 363 -4.28 20.12 -35.17
C TYR A 363 -5.40 19.37 -35.90
N ALA A 364 -5.16 19.00 -37.16
CA ALA A 364 -6.03 18.18 -37.99
C ALA A 364 -5.20 17.09 -38.68
N GLY A 365 -5.64 15.84 -38.68
CA GLY A 365 -4.92 14.79 -39.39
C GLY A 365 -5.65 13.47 -39.56
N CYS A 366 -5.13 12.66 -40.49
CA CYS A 366 -5.57 11.29 -40.75
C CYS A 366 -4.64 10.55 -41.71
N TYR A 367 -4.81 9.24 -41.86
CA TYR A 367 -3.99 8.46 -42.80
C TYR A 367 -4.23 8.89 -44.26
N HIS A 368 -5.46 8.75 -44.82
CA HIS A 368 -5.81 9.23 -46.17
C HIS A 368 -6.68 10.50 -46.15
N GLY A 369 -6.07 11.69 -46.24
CA GLY A 369 -6.77 13.00 -46.26
C GLY A 369 -6.89 13.64 -47.65
N ARG A 370 -7.86 14.54 -47.85
CA ARG A 370 -8.08 15.25 -49.14
C ARG A 370 -8.45 16.72 -49.04
N GLU A 371 -9.26 17.08 -48.06
CA GLU A 371 -9.67 18.45 -47.79
C GLU A 371 -9.78 18.61 -46.27
N PHE A 372 -9.28 19.72 -45.76
CA PHE A 372 -9.41 20.11 -44.36
C PHE A 372 -9.97 21.52 -44.28
N SER A 373 -10.72 21.79 -43.23
CA SER A 373 -11.16 23.14 -42.85
C SER A 373 -10.58 23.47 -41.48
N VAL A 374 -10.19 24.72 -41.27
CA VAL A 374 -9.81 25.30 -39.98
C VAL A 374 -10.73 26.48 -39.72
N TYR A 375 -11.45 26.46 -38.60
CA TYR A 375 -12.61 27.33 -38.33
C TYR A 375 -12.28 28.49 -37.40
#